data_AF-A0A7S2FL59-F1
#
_entry.id   AF-A0A7S2FL59-F1
#
_cell.length_a   1.000
_cell.length_b   1.000
_cell.length_c   1.000
_cell.angle_alpha   90.00
_cell.angle_beta   90.00
_cell.angle_gamma   90.00
#
_symmetry.space_group_name_H-M   'P 1'
#
loop_
_entity.id
_entity.type
_entity.pdbx_description
1 polymer ?
#
loop_
_entity_poly.entity_id
_entity_poly.type
_entity_poly.pdbx_seq_one_letter_code
_entity_poly.pdbx_strand_id
1 'polypeptide(L)'
;GYAAAAAAYPGGQAALLKAAASRIASCFVEGSSLPSAGGAALLRGSLLSESTDFSDAAAVRGLTLRADLTAAVREALSARAETSANARLAVAGHYLAPPVRVELRGTAGRTILRG
;
A
#
# COMPACT_ATOMS: atom_id res chain seq x y z
N GLY A 1 -11.18 6.78 -18.44
CA GLY A 1 -9.87 6.17 -18.70
C GLY A 1 -8.83 6.73 -17.77
N TYR A 2 -7.92 5.88 -17.30
CA TYR A 2 -6.92 6.21 -16.29
C TYR A 2 -6.05 7.45 -16.61
N ALA A 3 -5.62 7.60 -17.86
CA ALA A 3 -4.82 8.75 -18.29
C ALA A 3 -5.53 10.10 -18.05
N ALA A 4 -6.86 10.14 -18.20
CA ALA A 4 -7.64 11.34 -17.92
C ALA A 4 -7.72 11.63 -16.42
N ALA A 5 -7.83 10.60 -15.57
CA ALA A 5 -7.81 10.77 -14.12
C ALA A 5 -6.42 11.21 -13.61
N ALA A 6 -5.35 10.69 -14.21
CA ALA A 6 -3.98 11.11 -13.92
C ALA A 6 -3.72 12.56 -14.36
N ALA A 7 -4.23 12.97 -15.53
CA ALA A 7 -4.12 14.34 -16.01
C ALA A 7 -4.92 15.34 -15.17
N ALA A 8 -6.07 14.92 -14.62
CA ALA A 8 -6.90 15.72 -13.74
C ALA A 8 -6.34 15.84 -12.31
N TYR A 9 -5.36 15.01 -11.93
CA TYR A 9 -4.78 15.05 -10.59
C TYR A 9 -3.54 15.95 -10.53
N PRO A 10 -3.45 16.89 -9.57
CA PRO A 10 -2.26 17.70 -9.38
C PRO A 10 -1.03 16.82 -9.11
N GLY A 11 -0.01 16.94 -9.95
CA GLY A 11 1.20 16.10 -9.86
C GLY A 11 1.17 14.81 -10.69
N GLY A 12 0.13 14.60 -11.50
CA GLY A 12 0.08 13.55 -12.49
C GLY A 12 -0.11 12.14 -11.92
N GLN A 13 0.24 11.15 -12.74
CA GLN A 13 -0.01 9.73 -12.47
C GLN A 13 0.66 9.23 -11.17
N ALA A 14 1.94 9.54 -10.99
CA ALA A 14 2.71 9.10 -9.82
C ALA A 14 2.15 9.70 -8.52
N ALA A 15 1.75 10.98 -8.54
CA ALA A 15 1.13 11.62 -7.39
C ALA A 15 -0.24 11.03 -7.06
N LEU A 16 -1.05 10.73 -8.08
CA LEU A 16 -2.35 10.08 -7.91
C LEU A 16 -2.22 8.71 -7.25
N LEU A 17 -1.30 7.88 -7.75
CA LEU A 17 -1.01 6.55 -7.19
C LEU A 17 -0.52 6.66 -5.75
N LYS A 18 0.44 7.55 -5.48
CA LYS A 18 1.00 7.75 -4.13
C LYS A 18 -0.07 8.22 -3.14
N ALA A 19 -0.90 9.19 -3.53
CA ALA A 19 -1.98 9.71 -2.68
C ALA A 19 -3.03 8.64 -2.38
N ALA A 20 -3.43 7.87 -3.39
CA ALA A 20 -4.37 6.77 -3.19
C ALA A 20 -3.77 5.65 -2.34
N ALA A 21 -2.53 5.26 -2.60
CA ALA A 21 -1.83 4.22 -1.85
C ALA A 21 -1.65 4.59 -0.38
N SER A 22 -1.22 5.82 -0.11
CA SER A 22 -1.10 6.36 1.26
C SER A 22 -2.45 6.32 1.99
N ARG A 23 -3.54 6.71 1.30
CA ARG A 23 -4.88 6.69 1.89
C ARG A 23 -5.38 5.28 2.17
N ILE A 24 -5.20 4.35 1.22
CA ILE A 24 -5.55 2.92 1.38
C ILE A 24 -4.78 2.32 2.56
N ALA A 25 -3.48 2.58 2.64
CA ALA A 25 -2.65 2.12 3.74
C ALA A 25 -3.14 2.67 5.10
N SER A 26 -3.55 3.94 5.15
CA SER A 26 -4.13 4.53 6.37
C SER A 26 -5.41 3.84 6.80
N CYS A 27 -6.35 3.68 5.87
CA CYS A 27 -7.63 3.03 6.15
C CYS A 27 -7.43 1.58 6.59
N PHE A 28 -6.49 0.87 5.97
CA PHE A 28 -6.16 -0.51 6.35
C PHE A 28 -5.63 -0.60 7.79
N VAL A 29 -4.72 0.31 8.18
CA VAL A 29 -4.15 0.33 9.54
C VAL A 29 -5.17 0.79 10.59
N GLU A 30 -5.99 1.77 10.25
CA GLU A 30 -7.03 2.33 11.14
C GLU A 30 -8.28 1.44 11.24
N GLY A 31 -8.41 0.43 10.37
CA GLY A 31 -9.64 -0.35 10.23
C GLY A 31 -10.83 0.48 9.73
N SER A 32 -10.57 1.61 9.08
CA SER A 32 -11.59 2.56 8.62
C SER A 32 -11.96 2.32 7.16
N SER A 33 -13.17 2.72 6.77
CA SER A 33 -13.61 2.61 5.37
C SER A 33 -12.86 3.59 4.47
N LEU A 34 -12.57 3.16 3.24
CA LEU A 34 -11.96 4.03 2.25
C LEU A 34 -12.94 5.15 1.83
N PRO A 35 -12.55 6.43 1.95
CA PRO A 35 -13.44 7.53 1.60
C PRO A 35 -13.73 7.57 0.10
N SER A 36 -14.92 8.04 -0.26
CA SER A 36 -15.41 8.17 -1.64
C SER A 36 -14.85 9.39 -2.39
N ALA A 37 -13.90 10.12 -1.80
CA ALA A 37 -13.32 11.34 -2.37
C ALA A 37 -11.78 11.27 -2.48
N GLY A 38 -11.22 12.08 -3.37
CA GLY A 38 -9.77 12.20 -3.59
C GLY A 38 -9.18 11.16 -4.53
N GLY A 39 -7.87 10.94 -4.46
CA GLY A 39 -7.13 10.13 -5.43
C GLY A 39 -7.60 8.67 -5.53
N ALA A 40 -8.00 8.07 -4.40
CA ALA A 40 -8.55 6.71 -4.38
C ALA A 40 -9.89 6.60 -5.14
N ALA A 41 -10.73 7.64 -5.07
CA ALA A 41 -12.00 7.68 -5.81
C ALA A 41 -11.78 7.81 -7.32
N LEU A 42 -10.82 8.65 -7.73
CA LEU A 42 -10.44 8.82 -9.14
C LEU A 42 -9.87 7.54 -9.76
N LEU A 43 -9.03 6.80 -9.00
CA LEU A 43 -8.54 5.49 -9.42
C LEU A 43 -9.66 4.44 -9.50
N ARG A 44 -10.60 4.44 -8.55
CA ARG A 44 -11.77 3.55 -8.58
C ARG A 44 -12.61 3.80 -9.82
N GLY A 45 -12.90 5.07 -10.14
CA GLY A 45 -13.62 5.45 -11.37
C GLY A 45 -12.88 5.00 -12.63
N SER A 46 -11.55 5.14 -12.65
CA SER A 46 -10.72 4.67 -13.75
C SER A 46 -10.80 3.15 -13.94
N LEU A 47 -10.65 2.38 -12.87
CA LEU A 47 -10.79 0.91 -12.88
C LEU A 47 -12.16 0.44 -13.35
N LEU A 48 -13.23 1.11 -12.90
CA LEU A 48 -14.59 0.80 -13.34
C LEU A 48 -14.76 1.09 -14.83
N SER A 49 -14.23 2.21 -15.33
CA SER A 49 -14.31 2.55 -16.77
C SER A 49 -13.56 1.57 -17.66
N GLU A 50 -12.40 1.06 -17.23
CA GLU A 50 -11.66 0.04 -17.99
C GLU A 50 -12.33 -1.34 -17.85
N SER A 51 -13.03 -1.62 -16.76
CA SER A 51 -13.75 -2.89 -16.57
C SER A 51 -15.03 -3.00 -17.40
N THR A 52 -15.59 -1.87 -17.85
CA THR A 52 -16.75 -1.85 -18.76
C THR A 52 -16.34 -1.98 -20.23
N ASP A 53 -15.05 -1.86 -20.53
CA ASP A 53 -14.47 -2.05 -21.86
C ASP A 53 -13.89 -3.46 -21.96
N PHE A 54 -14.46 -4.29 -22.84
CA PHE A 54 -14.06 -5.69 -23.02
C PHE A 54 -12.88 -5.86 -23.99
N SER A 55 -12.21 -4.78 -24.39
CA SER A 55 -11.03 -4.86 -25.23
C SER A 55 -9.81 -5.38 -24.45
N ASP A 56 -8.93 -6.13 -25.13
CA ASP A 56 -7.66 -6.58 -24.56
C ASP A 56 -6.79 -5.41 -24.09
N ALA A 57 -6.86 -4.28 -24.80
CA ALA A 57 -6.14 -3.08 -24.43
C ALA A 57 -6.60 -2.52 -23.07
N ALA A 58 -7.91 -2.54 -22.79
CA ALA A 58 -8.45 -2.15 -21.49
C ALA A 58 -8.09 -3.15 -20.39
N ALA A 59 -8.11 -4.45 -20.70
CA ALA A 59 -7.68 -5.49 -19.78
C ALA A 59 -6.21 -5.31 -19.35
N VAL A 60 -5.30 -5.05 -20.30
CA VAL A 60 -3.88 -4.79 -20.02
C VAL A 60 -3.71 -3.53 -19.16
N ARG A 61 -4.36 -2.41 -19.52
CA ARG A 61 -4.29 -1.17 -18.73
C ARG A 61 -4.81 -1.36 -17.30
N GLY A 62 -5.91 -2.10 -17.15
CA GLY A 62 -6.48 -2.43 -15.84
C GLY A 62 -5.55 -3.30 -15.00
N LEU A 63 -4.87 -4.28 -15.61
CA LEU A 63 -3.88 -5.13 -14.94
C LEU A 63 -2.65 -4.32 -14.50
N THR A 64 -2.08 -3.51 -15.38
CA THR A 64 -0.94 -2.62 -15.07
C THR A 64 -1.29 -1.69 -13.91
N LEU A 65 -2.47 -1.06 -13.96
CA LEU A 65 -2.90 -0.13 -12.90
C LEU A 65 -3.08 -0.83 -11.54
N ARG A 66 -3.59 -2.06 -11.52
CA ARG A 66 -3.68 -2.86 -10.29
C ARG A 66 -2.30 -3.24 -9.75
N ALA A 67 -1.37 -3.59 -10.63
CA ALA A 67 0.00 -3.91 -10.24
C ALA A 67 0.71 -2.68 -9.64
N ASP A 68 0.63 -1.53 -10.31
CA ASP A 68 1.23 -0.27 -9.86
C ASP A 68 0.64 0.18 -8.51
N LEU A 69 -0.69 0.10 -8.37
CA LEU A 69 -1.35 0.43 -7.11
C LEU A 69 -0.94 -0.52 -5.97
N THR A 70 -0.82 -1.82 -6.27
CA THR A 70 -0.37 -2.81 -5.28
C THR A 70 1.05 -2.54 -4.82
N ALA A 71 1.96 -2.20 -5.74
CA ALA A 71 3.33 -1.82 -5.42
C ALA A 71 3.37 -0.56 -4.54
N ALA A 72 2.64 0.50 -4.92
CA ALA A 72 2.58 1.74 -4.16
C ALA A 72 1.97 1.56 -2.76
N VAL A 73 0.95 0.70 -2.61
CA VAL A 73 0.35 0.38 -1.29
C VAL A 73 1.34 -0.37 -0.41
N ARG A 74 2.09 -1.35 -0.97
CA ARG A 74 3.13 -2.07 -0.23
C ARG A 74 4.22 -1.12 0.28
N GLU A 75 4.67 -0.20 -0.58
CA GLU A 75 5.64 0.83 -0.21
C GLU A 75 5.10 1.77 0.88
N ALA A 76 3.85 2.20 0.77
CA ALA A 76 3.21 3.04 1.79
C ALA A 76 3.06 2.32 3.13
N LEU A 77 2.76 1.01 3.11
CA LEU A 77 2.68 0.18 4.31
C LEU A 77 4.07 -0.07 4.93
N SER A 78 5.10 -0.34 4.13
CA SER A 78 6.46 -0.57 4.62
C SER A 78 7.05 0.70 5.23
N ALA A 79 6.93 1.85 4.57
CA ALA A 79 7.38 3.15 5.10
C ALA A 79 6.71 3.48 6.44
N ARG A 80 5.44 3.09 6.61
CA ARG A 80 4.71 3.29 7.86
C ARG A 80 5.08 2.27 8.94
N ALA A 81 5.38 1.04 8.58
CA ALA A 81 5.91 0.03 9.49
C ALA A 81 7.30 0.45 10.03
N GLU A 82 8.17 0.97 9.16
CA GLU A 82 9.46 1.57 9.55
C GLU A 82 9.27 2.80 10.44
N THR A 83 8.31 3.67 10.12
CA THR A 83 7.98 4.83 10.98
C THR A 83 7.48 4.38 12.36
N SER A 84 6.65 3.33 12.43
CA SER A 84 6.17 2.74 13.69
C SER A 84 7.31 2.07 14.47
N ALA A 85 8.20 1.34 13.80
CA ALA A 85 9.38 0.75 14.41
C ALA A 85 10.34 1.83 14.95
N ASN A 86 10.58 2.89 14.18
CA ASN A 86 11.41 4.02 14.58
C ASN A 86 10.76 4.84 15.69
N ALA A 87 9.44 5.03 15.69
CA ALA A 87 8.72 5.65 16.79
C ALA A 87 8.78 4.81 18.07
N ARG A 88 8.68 3.48 17.96
CA ARG A 88 8.87 2.56 19.10
C ARG A 88 10.31 2.59 19.64
N LEU A 89 11.30 2.67 18.76
CA LEU A 89 12.71 2.83 19.13
C LEU A 89 13.01 4.20 19.77
N ALA A 90 12.39 5.27 19.27
CA ALA A 90 12.52 6.61 19.85
C ALA A 90 11.85 6.73 21.23
N VAL A 91 10.70 6.08 21.43
CA VAL A 91 10.06 5.97 22.75
C VAL A 91 10.93 5.13 23.70
N ALA A 92 11.55 4.06 23.21
CA ALA A 92 12.53 3.29 23.98
C ALA A 92 13.83 4.06 24.30
N GLY A 93 14.13 5.15 23.59
CA GLY A 93 15.26 6.05 23.87
C GLY A 93 15.00 7.09 24.97
N HIS A 94 13.76 7.22 25.45
CA HIS A 94 13.39 8.14 26.55
C HIS A 94 12.96 7.44 27.83
N TYR A 95 12.88 6.12 27.82
CA TYR A 95 12.82 5.31 29.03
C TYR A 95 14.13 4.54 29.13
N LEU A 96 14.96 4.90 30.11
CA LEU A 96 16.05 4.07 30.62
C LEU A 96 15.45 2.78 31.21
N ALA A 97 14.97 1.88 30.34
CA ALA A 97 14.65 0.51 30.71
C ALA A 97 15.94 -0.31 30.60
N PRO A 98 16.30 -1.10 31.61
CA PRO A 98 17.52 -1.89 31.59
C PRO A 98 17.53 -2.86 30.39
N PRO A 99 18.69 -3.14 29.79
CA PRO A 99 18.78 -3.89 28.54
C PRO A 99 18.26 -5.32 28.75
N VAL A 100 17.06 -5.60 28.21
CA VAL A 100 16.52 -6.95 28.15
C VAL A 100 17.21 -7.68 27.00
N ARG A 101 18.14 -8.60 27.33
CA ARG A 101 18.66 -9.56 26.35
C ARG A 101 17.57 -10.60 26.08
N VAL A 102 17.04 -10.59 24.86
CA VAL A 102 16.14 -11.65 24.38
C VAL A 102 17.00 -12.68 23.65
N GLU A 103 17.20 -13.84 24.26
CA GLU A 103 17.75 -15.00 23.56
C GLU A 103 16.66 -15.60 22.65
N LEU A 104 16.83 -15.45 21.34
CA LEU A 104 16.01 -16.15 20.35
C LEU A 104 16.40 -17.64 20.36
N ARG A 105 15.66 -18.47 21.10
CA ARG A 105 15.71 -19.92 20.92
C ARG A 105 15.10 -20.26 19.56
N GLY A 106 15.93 -20.67 18.62
CA GLY A 106 15.54 -21.06 17.28
C GLY A 106 14.44 -22.11 17.29
N THR A 107 13.31 -21.81 16.65
CA THR A 107 12.30 -22.81 16.32
C THR A 107 12.73 -23.52 15.04
N ALA A 108 13.40 -24.65 15.21
CA ALA A 108 13.64 -25.60 14.14
C ALA A 108 12.31 -26.15 13.59
N GLY A 109 12.22 -26.25 12.26
CA GLY A 109 11.40 -27.25 11.57
C GLY A 109 10.01 -26.82 11.12
N ARG A 110 9.86 -26.58 9.80
CA ARG A 110 8.91 -27.31 8.92
C ARG A 110 9.05 -26.81 7.49
N THR A 111 9.93 -27.44 6.73
CA THR A 111 9.81 -27.47 5.26
C THR A 111 9.22 -28.84 4.93
N ILE A 112 7.98 -28.84 4.43
CA ILE A 112 7.35 -30.02 3.83
C ILE A 112 7.77 -30.00 2.36
N LEU A 113 8.61 -30.96 1.95
CA LEU A 113 8.74 -31.36 0.55
C LEU A 113 8.38 -32.84 0.48
N ARG A 114 7.19 -33.12 -0.06
CA ARG A 114 6.83 -34.41 -0.64
C ARG A 114 7.16 -34.32 -2.13
N GLY A 115 7.86 -35.33 -2.65
CA GLY A 115 8.19 -35.49 -4.07
C GLY A 115 9.65 -35.84 -4.25
#